data_AF-A0A0V1LH27-F1
#
_entry.id   AF-A0A0V1LH27-F1
#
_cell.length_a   1.000
_cell.length_b   1.000
_cell.length_c   1.000
_cell.angle_alpha   90.00
_cell.angle_beta   90.00
_cell.angle_gamma   90.00
#
_symmetry.space_group_name_H-M   'P 1'
#
loop_
_entity.id
_entity.type
_entity.pdbx_description
1 polymer ?
#
loop_
_entity_poly.entity_id
_entity_poly.type
_entity_poly.pdbx_seq_one_letter_code
_entity_poly.pdbx_strand_id
1 'polypeptide(L)'
;MDKIPTSSTLLFFAFCILWIKSYSAEQIQFAVLSDQGQSCQEACMTRHSTCDLMELNRRNEEQMIDILKRELEIKCMMDDRTWWSFDQPSVVVDPLDKNFGRCLGWKGKPKYHDCSARWPTVRRVCLCSKTFSCLAKKWIR
;
A
#
# COMPACT_ATOMS: atom_id res chain seq x y z
N MET A 1 -40.89 8.03 23.11
CA MET A 1 -40.32 9.18 22.38
C MET A 1 -39.20 8.66 21.52
N ASP A 2 -39.61 8.15 20.37
CA ASP A 2 -38.78 7.55 19.35
C ASP A 2 -37.91 8.61 18.66
N LYS A 3 -36.61 8.37 18.60
CA LYS A 3 -35.75 9.00 17.61
C LYS A 3 -35.49 7.97 16.51
N ILE A 4 -36.09 8.24 15.35
CA ILE A 4 -35.90 7.50 14.11
C ILE A 4 -34.41 7.58 13.70
N PRO A 5 -33.68 6.46 13.56
CA PRO A 5 -32.42 6.44 12.85
C PRO A 5 -32.69 6.35 11.34
N THR A 6 -31.98 7.19 10.61
CA THR A 6 -32.06 7.42 9.16
C THR A 6 -31.85 6.17 8.31
N SER A 7 -32.54 6.14 7.16
CA SER A 7 -32.69 5.08 6.15
C SER A 7 -31.42 4.34 5.69
N SER A 8 -30.22 4.82 5.98
CA SER A 8 -28.95 4.22 5.54
C SER A 8 -28.50 3.03 6.39
N THR A 9 -28.96 2.92 7.64
CA THR A 9 -28.52 1.83 8.56
C THR A 9 -29.24 0.50 8.28
N LEU A 10 -30.45 0.55 7.71
CA LEU A 10 -31.25 -0.64 7.40
C LEU A 10 -30.77 -1.37 6.14
N LEU A 11 -30.08 -0.69 5.22
CA LEU A 11 -29.56 -1.31 3.99
C LEU A 11 -28.30 -2.16 4.23
N PHE A 12 -27.50 -1.86 5.26
CA PHE A 12 -26.29 -2.63 5.60
C PHE A 12 -26.60 -4.01 6.21
N PHE A 13 -27.71 -4.15 6.95
CA PHE A 13 -28.10 -5.45 7.51
C PHE A 13 -28.74 -6.38 6.49
N ALA A 14 -29.35 -5.85 5.43
CA ALA A 14 -30.06 -6.65 4.43
C ALA A 14 -29.12 -7.42 3.47
N PHE A 15 -27.90 -6.93 3.21
CA PHE A 15 -26.96 -7.59 2.29
C PHE A 15 -26.18 -8.77 2.89
N CYS A 16 -26.09 -8.89 4.22
CA CYS A 16 -25.44 -10.05 4.84
C CYS A 16 -26.35 -11.27 5.05
N ILE A 17 -27.68 -11.12 4.97
CA ILE A 17 -28.63 -12.19 5.36
C ILE A 17 -29.20 -12.95 4.14
N LEU A 18 -29.08 -12.41 2.93
CA LEU A 18 -29.59 -13.04 1.71
C LEU A 18 -28.48 -13.26 0.69
N TRP A 19 -27.57 -14.20 0.97
CA TRP A 19 -26.98 -15.12 -0.03
C TRP A 19 -25.94 -16.03 0.65
N ILE A 20 -26.39 -17.22 1.03
CA ILE A 20 -25.52 -18.35 1.35
C ILE A 20 -24.89 -18.81 0.02
N LYS A 21 -23.57 -18.62 -0.13
CA LYS A 21 -22.61 -19.22 -1.11
C LYS A 21 -21.79 -18.21 -1.92
N SER A 22 -20.97 -17.38 -1.26
CA SER A 22 -19.76 -16.85 -1.89
C SER A 22 -18.77 -16.45 -0.81
N TYR A 23 -17.62 -17.13 -0.77
CA TYR A 23 -16.44 -16.65 -0.05
C TYR A 23 -15.91 -15.46 -0.87
N SER A 24 -16.41 -14.27 -0.60
CA SER A 24 -15.84 -13.05 -1.18
C SER A 24 -14.67 -12.63 -0.32
N ALA A 25 -13.45 -12.98 -0.74
CA ALA A 25 -12.25 -12.38 -0.18
C ALA A 25 -12.07 -11.01 -0.86
N GLU A 26 -12.27 -9.94 -0.10
CA GLU A 26 -11.98 -8.59 -0.58
C GLU A 26 -10.53 -8.25 -0.26
N GLN A 27 -9.75 -7.91 -1.29
CA GLN A 27 -8.35 -7.49 -1.14
C GLN A 27 -8.28 -5.97 -1.31
N ILE A 28 -7.91 -5.28 -0.24
CA ILE A 28 -7.65 -3.83 -0.29
C ILE A 28 -6.17 -3.61 -0.51
N GLN A 29 -5.83 -2.70 -1.40
CA GLN A 29 -4.45 -2.29 -1.72
C GLN A 29 -4.26 -0.83 -1.35
N PHE A 30 -3.11 -0.49 -0.79
CA PHE A 30 -2.79 0.87 -0.38
C PHE A 30 -1.28 1.09 -0.32
N ALA A 31 -0.86 2.34 -0.49
CA ALA A 31 0.53 2.74 -0.35
C ALA A 31 0.89 3.12 1.10
N VAL A 32 2.13 2.85 1.49
CA VAL A 32 2.74 3.23 2.77
C VAL A 32 4.13 3.76 2.48
N LEU A 33 4.50 4.87 3.12
CA LEU A 33 5.89 5.31 3.16
C LEU A 33 6.57 4.73 4.41
N SER A 34 7.62 3.94 4.22
CA SER A 34 8.38 3.35 5.32
C SER A 34 9.09 4.41 6.17
N ASP A 35 9.53 4.03 7.36
CA ASP A 35 10.54 4.78 8.09
C ASP A 35 11.91 4.66 7.41
N GLN A 36 12.84 5.55 7.77
CA GLN A 36 14.20 5.54 7.21
C GLN A 36 14.90 4.21 7.56
N GLY A 37 15.49 3.55 6.56
CA GLY A 37 16.16 2.26 6.78
C GLY A 37 15.22 1.07 7.03
N GLN A 38 13.91 1.28 6.95
CA GLN A 38 12.90 0.23 7.13
C GLN A 38 12.63 -0.51 5.82
N SER A 39 12.33 -1.81 5.91
CA SER A 39 11.88 -2.59 4.74
C SER A 39 10.38 -2.39 4.48
N CYS A 40 9.92 -2.71 3.26
CA CYS A 40 8.50 -2.68 2.97
C CYS A 40 7.70 -3.79 3.66
N GLN A 41 8.34 -4.92 3.92
CA GLN A 41 7.75 -5.98 4.73
C GLN A 41 7.39 -5.45 6.12
N GLU A 42 8.31 -4.78 6.81
CA GLU A 42 8.07 -4.20 8.13
C GLU A 42 7.02 -3.09 8.09
N ALA A 43 7.11 -2.17 7.12
CA ALA A 43 6.19 -1.05 7.00
C ALA A 43 4.73 -1.52 6.79
N CYS A 44 4.52 -2.53 5.94
CA CYS A 44 3.19 -3.11 5.75
C CYS A 44 2.72 -3.90 6.98
N MET A 45 3.62 -4.61 7.68
CA MET A 45 3.27 -5.34 8.90
C MET A 45 2.76 -4.41 10.00
N THR A 46 3.31 -3.20 10.15
CA THR A 46 2.81 -2.18 11.09
C THR A 46 1.35 -1.77 10.80
N ARG A 47 0.86 -2.00 9.58
CA ARG A 47 -0.54 -1.75 9.17
C ARG A 47 -1.41 -3.02 9.16
N HIS A 48 -0.93 -4.11 9.76
CA HIS A 48 -1.57 -5.43 9.72
C HIS A 48 -1.88 -5.90 8.30
N SER A 49 -0.89 -5.74 7.42
CA SER A 49 -0.98 -6.02 5.98
C SER A 49 0.30 -6.67 5.47
N THR A 50 0.29 -7.13 4.23
CA THR A 50 1.43 -7.78 3.56
C THR A 50 1.95 -6.92 2.42
N CYS A 51 3.26 -6.91 2.21
CA CYS A 51 3.85 -6.26 1.05
C CYS A 51 3.44 -6.99 -0.24
N ASP A 52 2.88 -6.27 -1.20
CA ASP A 52 2.35 -6.80 -2.46
C ASP A 52 3.28 -6.45 -3.62
N LEU A 53 4.18 -7.38 -3.93
CA LEU A 53 5.15 -7.26 -5.03
C LEU A 53 4.49 -7.15 -6.40
N MET A 54 3.34 -7.80 -6.59
CA MET A 54 2.64 -7.77 -7.86
C MET A 54 2.01 -6.41 -8.10
N GLU A 55 1.61 -5.72 -7.04
CA GLU A 55 0.95 -4.45 -7.19
C GLU A 55 1.86 -3.38 -7.76
N LEU A 56 3.12 -3.35 -7.33
CA LEU A 56 4.11 -2.43 -7.90
C LEU A 56 4.36 -2.71 -9.39
N ASN A 57 4.36 -3.99 -9.77
CA ASN A 57 4.45 -4.40 -11.16
C ASN A 57 3.24 -4.00 -12.00
N ARG A 58 2.05 -3.79 -11.42
CA ARG A 58 0.86 -3.32 -12.14
C ARG A 58 0.81 -1.81 -12.34
N ARG A 59 1.43 -1.02 -11.45
CA ARG A 59 1.38 0.46 -11.50
C ARG A 59 2.24 1.05 -12.60
N ASN A 60 1.67 1.75 -13.56
CA ASN A 60 2.47 2.48 -14.56
C ASN A 60 3.15 3.72 -13.94
N GLU A 61 3.98 4.41 -14.71
CA GLU A 61 4.75 5.57 -14.23
C GLU A 61 3.86 6.73 -13.73
N GLU A 62 2.74 6.98 -14.40
CA GLU A 62 1.76 8.00 -13.98
C GLU A 62 1.12 7.65 -12.63
N GLN A 63 0.72 6.38 -12.45
CA GLN A 63 0.18 5.89 -11.19
C GLN A 63 1.22 5.93 -10.07
N MET A 64 2.50 5.70 -10.37
CA MET A 64 3.57 5.85 -9.37
C MET A 64 3.77 7.31 -8.97
N ILE A 65 3.68 8.25 -9.92
CA ILE A 65 3.70 9.69 -9.61
C ILE A 65 2.52 10.08 -8.72
N ASP A 66 1.34 9.52 -8.97
CA ASP A 66 0.13 9.76 -8.17
C ASP A 66 0.27 9.26 -6.75
N ILE A 67 0.78 8.04 -6.58
CA ILE A 67 1.07 7.47 -5.27
C ILE A 67 2.03 8.39 -4.51
N LEU A 68 3.12 8.83 -5.16
CA LEU A 68 4.11 9.70 -4.53
C LEU A 68 3.54 11.05 -4.13
N LYS A 69 2.84 11.74 -5.04
CA LYS A 69 2.45 13.15 -4.86
C LYS A 69 1.09 13.34 -4.21
N ARG A 70 0.13 12.45 -4.47
CA ARG A 70 -1.27 12.59 -4.05
C ARG A 70 -1.62 11.67 -2.89
N GLU A 71 -1.29 10.37 -2.99
CA GLU A 71 -1.66 9.42 -1.93
C GLU A 71 -0.75 9.55 -0.69
N LEU A 72 0.56 9.71 -0.91
CA LEU A 72 1.56 9.80 0.16
C LEU A 72 2.02 11.24 0.45
N GLU A 73 1.60 12.21 -0.37
CA GLU A 73 1.92 13.64 -0.24
C GLU A 73 3.44 13.93 -0.05
N ILE A 74 4.29 13.14 -0.72
CA ILE A 74 5.74 13.21 -0.59
C ILE A 74 6.27 14.43 -1.32
N LYS A 75 6.99 15.28 -0.59
CA LYS A 75 7.72 16.43 -1.14
C LYS A 75 9.13 16.01 -1.53
N CYS A 76 9.32 15.71 -2.81
CA CYS A 76 10.62 15.32 -3.38
C CYS A 76 10.77 15.84 -4.81
N MET A 77 12.01 15.94 -5.28
CA MET A 77 12.32 16.15 -6.69
C MET A 77 12.28 14.79 -7.41
N MET A 78 11.40 14.63 -8.41
CA MET A 78 11.36 13.40 -9.20
C MET A 78 12.69 13.20 -9.94
N ASP A 79 13.33 12.04 -9.79
CA ASP A 79 14.56 11.71 -10.52
C ASP A 79 14.24 11.24 -11.94
N ASP A 80 14.73 11.95 -12.95
CA ASP A 80 14.49 11.66 -14.36
C ASP A 80 15.48 10.65 -14.94
N ARG A 81 16.37 10.08 -14.14
CA ARG A 81 17.25 8.99 -14.58
C ARG A 81 16.52 7.66 -14.49
N THR A 82 16.70 6.80 -15.49
CA THR A 82 16.14 5.44 -15.52
C THR A 82 17.16 4.46 -14.95
N TRP A 83 17.20 4.32 -13.63
CA TRP A 83 18.07 3.39 -12.93
C TRP A 83 17.32 2.75 -11.76
N TRP A 84 17.72 1.54 -11.37
CA TRP A 84 17.06 0.79 -10.31
C TRP A 84 18.04 0.23 -9.27
N SER A 85 17.57 0.14 -8.04
CA SER A 85 18.23 -0.56 -6.93
C SER A 85 17.16 -1.17 -6.01
N PHE A 86 17.53 -2.15 -5.18
CA PHE A 86 16.59 -2.90 -4.33
C PHE A 86 15.81 -2.06 -3.32
N ASP A 87 16.33 -0.88 -3.00
CA ASP A 87 15.72 0.07 -2.08
C ASP A 87 14.58 0.89 -2.70
N GLN A 88 14.45 0.86 -4.02
CA GLN A 88 13.48 1.66 -4.77
C GLN A 88 12.14 0.92 -4.96
N PRO A 89 11.01 1.63 -5.19
CA PRO A 89 10.87 3.09 -5.21
C PRO A 89 11.05 3.69 -3.81
N SER A 90 11.66 4.87 -3.75
CA SER A 90 12.03 5.48 -2.47
C SER A 90 12.19 6.99 -2.57
N VAL A 91 12.17 7.65 -1.41
CA VAL A 91 12.62 9.04 -1.24
C VAL A 91 13.90 9.05 -0.42
N VAL A 92 14.91 9.76 -0.90
CA VAL A 92 16.20 9.89 -0.22
C VAL A 92 16.09 10.98 0.85
N VAL A 93 16.32 10.60 2.10
CA VAL A 93 16.11 11.48 3.27
C VAL A 93 17.37 11.77 4.06
N ASP A 94 18.47 11.09 3.77
CA ASP A 94 19.77 11.40 4.38
C ASP A 94 20.43 12.59 3.66
N PRO A 95 20.73 13.70 4.37
CA PRO A 95 21.38 14.88 3.78
C PRO A 95 22.81 14.63 3.28
N LEU A 96 23.45 13.55 3.70
CA LEU A 96 24.79 13.16 3.24
C LEU A 96 24.75 12.36 1.93
N ASP A 97 23.57 11.89 1.51
CA ASP A 97 23.41 11.20 0.23
C ASP A 97 23.39 12.23 -0.92
N LYS A 98 24.16 11.96 -1.98
CA LYS A 98 24.21 12.80 -3.18
C LYS A 98 22.84 12.99 -3.86
N ASN A 99 21.89 12.10 -3.59
CA ASN A 99 20.55 12.13 -4.13
C ASN A 99 19.52 12.70 -3.13
N PHE A 100 19.95 13.32 -2.02
CA PHE A 100 19.07 13.87 -1.00
C PHE A 100 17.90 14.68 -1.59
N GLY A 101 16.69 14.40 -1.10
CA GLY A 101 15.46 15.05 -1.54
C GLY A 101 14.89 14.52 -2.85
N ARG A 102 15.48 13.49 -3.46
CA ARG A 102 14.97 12.90 -4.72
C ARG A 102 14.01 11.73 -4.47
N CYS A 103 13.01 11.60 -5.34
CA CYS A 103 12.22 10.38 -5.50
C CYS A 103 12.82 9.51 -6.60
N LEU A 104 13.24 8.30 -6.21
CA LEU A 104 13.95 7.34 -7.06
C LEU A 104 13.02 6.19 -7.48
N GLY A 105 13.32 5.57 -8.62
CA GLY A 105 12.64 4.36 -9.09
C GLY A 105 11.13 4.49 -9.28
N TRP A 106 10.63 5.66 -9.65
CA TRP A 106 9.23 5.81 -10.08
C TRP A 106 9.02 5.41 -11.55
N LYS A 107 10.11 5.28 -12.31
CA LYS A 107 10.14 4.85 -13.72
C LYS A 107 11.20 3.78 -13.97
N GLY A 108 11.04 3.03 -15.06
CA GLY A 108 11.98 1.95 -15.42
C GLY A 108 12.03 0.80 -14.41
N LYS A 109 10.91 0.51 -13.75
CA LYS A 109 10.82 -0.54 -12.73
C LYS A 109 11.23 -1.93 -13.28
N PRO A 110 11.96 -2.74 -12.49
CA PRO A 110 12.29 -4.11 -12.86
C PRO A 110 11.07 -5.01 -12.76
N LYS A 111 11.20 -6.26 -13.23
CA LYS A 111 10.18 -7.29 -13.01
C LYS A 111 10.16 -7.82 -11.57
N TYR A 112 11.28 -7.67 -10.85
CA TYR A 112 11.46 -8.19 -9.50
C TYR A 112 11.71 -7.06 -8.50
N HIS A 113 11.03 -7.14 -7.36
CA HIS A 113 11.11 -6.19 -6.26
C HIS A 113 11.37 -6.96 -4.97
N ASP A 114 12.15 -6.37 -4.06
CA ASP A 114 12.49 -7.01 -2.78
C ASP A 114 11.80 -6.26 -1.63
N CYS A 115 10.77 -6.88 -1.05
CA CYS A 115 10.07 -6.35 0.13
C CYS A 115 10.93 -6.35 1.40
N SER A 116 11.94 -7.22 1.46
CA SER A 116 12.82 -7.39 2.63
C SER A 116 14.01 -6.45 2.61
N ALA A 117 14.37 -5.92 1.44
CA ALA A 117 15.46 -4.97 1.28
C ALA A 117 15.32 -3.74 2.20
N ARG A 118 16.45 -3.27 2.70
CA ARG A 118 16.57 -2.10 3.58
C ARG A 118 17.62 -1.18 3.02
N TRP A 119 17.49 0.11 3.25
CA TRP A 119 18.53 1.05 2.86
C TRP A 119 18.61 2.26 3.79
N PRO A 120 19.77 2.52 4.42
CA PRO A 120 19.88 3.50 5.49
C PRO A 120 19.50 4.93 5.09
N THR A 121 19.68 5.31 3.82
CA THR A 121 19.54 6.70 3.38
C THR A 121 18.15 7.06 2.86
N VAL A 122 17.23 6.10 2.80
CA VAL A 122 15.92 6.29 2.13
C VAL A 122 14.75 5.88 3.01
N ARG A 123 13.58 6.41 2.65
CA ARG A 123 12.27 5.87 3.02
C ARG A 123 11.65 5.24 1.78
N ARG A 124 11.23 3.98 1.89
CA ARG A 124 10.73 3.19 0.77
C ARG A 124 9.23 3.43 0.56
N VAL A 125 8.82 3.49 -0.69
CA VAL A 125 7.40 3.50 -1.08
C VAL A 125 6.95 2.06 -1.21
N CYS A 126 6.05 1.66 -0.31
CA CYS A 126 5.64 0.28 -0.13
C CYS A 126 4.18 0.12 -0.53
N LEU A 127 3.90 -0.83 -1.40
CA LEU A 127 2.53 -1.20 -1.75
C LEU A 127 2.13 -2.39 -0.92
N CYS A 128 1.11 -2.20 -0.10
CA CYS A 128 0.61 -3.18 0.84
C CYS A 128 -0.76 -3.67 0.38
N SER A 129 -1.05 -4.94 0.69
CA SER A 129 -2.39 -5.51 0.52
C SER A 129 -2.87 -6.17 1.79
N LYS A 130 -4.18 -6.09 2.00
CA LYS A 130 -4.87 -6.68 3.15
C LYS A 130 -6.10 -7.42 2.67
N THR A 131 -6.17 -8.69 2.99
CA THR A 131 -7.31 -9.55 2.65
C THR A 131 -8.26 -9.62 3.83
N PHE A 132 -9.53 -9.27 3.59
CA PHE A 132 -10.60 -9.46 4.54
C PHE A 132 -11.34 -10.75 4.20
N SER A 133 -11.46 -11.66 5.17
CA SER A 133 -12.34 -12.83 5.03
C SER A 133 -13.43 -12.78 6.09
N CYS A 134 -14.67 -12.88 5.64
CA CYS A 134 -15.80 -13.07 6.53
C CYS A 134 -15.85 -14.55 6.94
N LEU A 135 -15.34 -14.88 8.13
CA LEU A 135 -15.60 -16.18 8.74
C LEU A 135 -17.04 -16.19 9.24
N ALA A 136 -17.95 -16.77 8.45
CA ALA A 136 -19.28 -17.12 8.95
C ALA A 136 -19.10 -18.15 10.07
N LYS A 137 -19.19 -17.72 11.33
CA LYS A 137 -19.29 -18.64 12.47
C LYS A 137 -20.57 -19.44 12.31
N LYS A 138 -20.45 -20.68 11.85
CA LYS A 138 -21.53 -21.67 11.89
C LYS A 138 -21.80 -21.96 13.37
N TRP A 139 -22.81 -21.31 13.94
CA TRP A 139 -23.35 -21.68 15.23
C TRP A 139 -24.02 -23.04 15.06
N ILE A 140 -23.33 -24.11 15.48
CA ILE A 140 -23.93 -25.42 15.66
C ILE A 140 -24.65 -25.37 17.01
N ARG A 141 -25.98 -25.50 16.98
CA ARG A 141 -26.82 -25.71 18.17
C ARG A 141 -26.91 -27.20 18.46
#